data_AF-A0AAU4BTB5-F1
#
_entry.id   AF-A0AAU4BTB5-F1
#
_cell.length_a   1.000
_cell.length_b   1.000
_cell.length_c   1.000
_cell.angle_alpha   90.00
_cell.angle_beta   90.00
_cell.angle_gamma   90.00
#
_symmetry.space_group_name_H-M   'P 1'
#
loop_
_entity.id
_entity.type
_entity.pdbx_description
1 polymer ?
#
loop_
_entity_poly.entity_id
_entity_poly.type
_entity_poly.pdbx_seq_one_letter_code
_entity_poly.pdbx_strand_id
1 'polypeptide(L)'
;MSTATGSAGEPSGARHPVPGPLAGFAVGVTAARRHGALAALLERGGARVVLAPAVSVAPPGDDVPAHRWSRAEDPTPLRRLVGQAVAGTVDAIALTSGREIAEALAVAAADGLEEPLLDALRDHVVAACVGPGTARALAGRGVATVQPDRARLGALVRALAADLPGRRSRWLSVRGAELELRGHAVVLDGGLRPIAPAPMAMLRALARRPGHVVSRAELCGALPGRPGGGPATGAARPGADEHAVEMAVARLRRGLGRPGIVETVVKRGYRLACDPRPDDPP
;
A
#
# COMPACT_ATOMS: atom_id res chain seq x y z
N MET A 1 30.41 -21.48 50.24
CA MET A 1 30.44 -20.19 49.52
C MET A 1 30.13 -20.50 48.06
N SER A 2 28.88 -20.62 47.65
CA SER A 2 27.97 -19.53 47.25
C SER A 2 28.63 -18.55 46.28
N THR A 3 28.30 -18.65 44.99
CA THR A 3 27.49 -17.63 44.31
C THR A 3 27.05 -18.14 42.93
N ALA A 4 25.74 -18.13 42.73
CA ALA A 4 25.09 -18.26 41.45
C ALA A 4 25.22 -16.96 40.65
N THR A 5 25.29 -17.06 39.33
CA THR A 5 24.91 -16.02 38.37
C THR A 5 24.57 -16.78 37.10
N GLY A 6 23.40 -16.71 36.49
CA GLY A 6 22.33 -15.73 36.54
C GLY A 6 21.73 -15.77 35.14
N SER A 7 20.65 -16.53 34.99
CA SER A 7 19.86 -16.66 33.78
C SER A 7 19.48 -15.27 33.24
N ALA A 8 19.99 -14.93 32.05
CA ALA A 8 19.45 -13.84 31.26
C ALA A 8 18.31 -14.42 30.41
N GLY A 9 17.09 -14.19 30.88
CA GLY A 9 15.87 -14.60 30.20
C GLY A 9 15.80 -14.04 28.78
N GLU A 10 15.65 -14.94 27.81
CA GLU A 10 15.26 -14.59 26.46
C GLU A 10 13.90 -13.86 26.49
N PRO A 11 13.74 -12.72 25.81
CA PRO A 11 12.42 -12.12 25.64
C PRO A 11 11.60 -13.00 24.70
N SER A 12 10.81 -13.87 25.32
CA SER A 12 9.73 -14.65 24.72
C SER A 12 8.61 -13.71 24.26
N GLY A 13 8.63 -13.39 22.97
CA GLY A 13 7.51 -12.85 22.23
C GLY A 13 7.62 -13.40 20.82
N ALA A 14 6.69 -14.26 20.41
CA ALA A 14 6.77 -15.02 19.16
C ALA A 14 7.09 -14.12 17.95
N ARG A 15 8.36 -14.13 17.52
CA ARG A 15 8.82 -13.47 16.30
C ARG A 15 8.19 -14.20 15.12
N HIS A 16 7.38 -13.51 14.32
CA HIS A 16 6.84 -14.09 13.10
C HIS A 16 7.81 -13.78 11.95
N PRO A 17 8.53 -14.79 11.40
CA PRO A 17 9.41 -14.57 10.27
C PRO A 17 8.61 -14.01 9.10
N VAL A 18 9.25 -13.13 8.32
CA VAL A 18 8.62 -12.49 7.16
C VAL A 18 8.22 -13.59 6.16
N PRO A 19 6.91 -13.83 5.90
CA PRO A 19 6.41 -15.03 5.22
C PRO A 19 6.63 -15.04 3.69
N GLY A 20 7.50 -14.20 3.18
CA GLY A 20 7.82 -14.11 1.76
C GLY A 20 8.25 -12.71 1.32
N PRO A 21 8.79 -12.57 0.10
CA PRO A 21 9.31 -11.30 -0.40
C PRO A 21 8.22 -10.23 -0.57
N LEU A 22 6.97 -10.63 -0.76
CA LEU A 22 5.83 -9.72 -0.90
C LEU A 22 5.04 -9.54 0.40
N ALA A 23 5.51 -10.13 1.51
CA ALA A 23 4.83 -10.02 2.79
C ALA A 23 4.73 -8.56 3.25
N GLY A 24 3.55 -8.14 3.69
CA GLY A 24 3.28 -6.76 4.09
C GLY A 24 2.97 -5.81 2.93
N PHE A 25 2.94 -6.28 1.68
CA PHE A 25 2.49 -5.49 0.52
C PHE A 25 1.09 -5.89 0.05
N ALA A 26 0.37 -4.93 -0.53
CA ALA A 26 -0.92 -5.15 -1.15
C ALA A 26 -0.82 -4.98 -2.67
N VAL A 27 -1.35 -5.94 -3.43
CA VAL A 27 -1.28 -5.96 -4.90
C VAL A 27 -2.67 -6.04 -5.50
N GLY A 28 -3.02 -5.05 -6.34
CA GLY A 28 -4.22 -5.05 -7.15
C GLY A 28 -4.07 -5.94 -8.37
N VAL A 29 -5.11 -6.70 -8.71
CA VAL A 29 -5.15 -7.52 -9.92
C VAL A 29 -6.34 -7.11 -10.77
N THR A 30 -6.04 -6.52 -11.94
CA THR A 30 -7.05 -6.06 -12.91
C THR A 30 -7.38 -7.09 -13.97
N ALA A 31 -6.62 -8.19 -14.01
CA ALA A 31 -6.79 -9.28 -14.94
C ALA A 31 -8.22 -9.84 -14.89
N ALA A 32 -8.84 -10.04 -16.04
CA ALA A 32 -10.12 -10.74 -16.12
C ALA A 32 -9.96 -12.25 -16.25
N ARG A 33 -8.96 -12.69 -17.02
CA ARG A 33 -8.63 -14.11 -17.19
C ARG A 33 -7.51 -14.51 -16.26
N ARG A 34 -7.59 -15.74 -15.73
CA ARG A 34 -6.55 -16.32 -14.85
C ARG A 34 -6.22 -15.46 -13.62
N HIS A 35 -7.12 -14.56 -13.24
CA HIS A 35 -6.98 -13.71 -12.06
C HIS A 35 -6.79 -14.53 -10.77
N GLY A 36 -7.47 -15.67 -10.62
CA GLY A 36 -7.27 -16.60 -9.50
C GLY A 36 -5.88 -17.24 -9.51
N ALA A 37 -5.34 -17.61 -10.67
CA ALA A 37 -3.99 -18.17 -10.77
C ALA A 37 -2.91 -17.11 -10.44
N LEU A 38 -3.10 -15.87 -10.88
CA LEU A 38 -2.22 -14.74 -10.54
C LEU A 38 -2.33 -14.38 -9.06
N ALA A 39 -3.55 -14.29 -8.51
CA ALA A 39 -3.79 -14.05 -7.10
C ALA A 39 -3.10 -15.10 -6.23
N ALA A 40 -3.31 -16.39 -6.53
CA ALA A 40 -2.68 -17.48 -5.79
C ALA A 40 -1.13 -17.42 -5.85
N LEU A 41 -0.54 -16.99 -6.97
CA LEU A 41 0.92 -16.79 -7.06
C LEU A 41 1.40 -15.64 -6.16
N LEU A 42 0.68 -14.52 -6.14
CA LEU A 42 1.00 -13.35 -5.31
C LEU A 42 0.83 -13.67 -3.81
N GLU A 43 -0.26 -14.33 -3.45
CA GLU A 43 -0.57 -14.77 -2.08
C GLU A 43 0.49 -15.75 -1.55
N ARG A 44 0.95 -16.70 -2.40
CA ARG A 44 2.09 -17.57 -2.05
C ARG A 44 3.38 -16.79 -1.79
N GLY A 45 3.55 -15.63 -2.41
CA GLY A 45 4.65 -14.71 -2.12
C GLY A 45 4.47 -13.89 -0.85
N GLY A 46 3.32 -13.98 -0.19
CA GLY A 46 2.94 -13.24 1.03
C GLY A 46 2.16 -11.95 0.79
N ALA A 47 1.84 -11.60 -0.46
CA ALA A 47 1.07 -10.38 -0.74
C ALA A 47 -0.41 -10.53 -0.34
N ARG A 48 -0.99 -9.43 0.13
CA ARG A 48 -2.45 -9.28 0.20
C ARG A 48 -2.98 -8.90 -1.18
N VAL A 49 -3.88 -9.69 -1.75
CA VAL A 49 -4.40 -9.44 -3.10
C VAL A 49 -5.74 -8.70 -3.06
N VAL A 50 -5.90 -7.71 -3.94
CA VAL A 50 -7.17 -7.03 -4.22
C VAL A 50 -7.61 -7.39 -5.64
N LEU A 51 -8.60 -8.27 -5.76
CA LEU A 51 -9.19 -8.60 -7.06
C LEU A 51 -10.12 -7.47 -7.50
N ALA A 52 -9.87 -6.96 -8.71
CA ALA A 52 -10.68 -5.94 -9.34
C ALA A 52 -10.65 -6.06 -10.87
N PRO A 53 -11.26 -7.11 -11.45
CA PRO A 53 -11.28 -7.32 -12.90
C PRO A 53 -11.79 -6.09 -13.64
N ALA A 54 -11.01 -5.58 -14.59
CA ALA A 54 -11.35 -4.36 -15.32
C ALA A 54 -12.29 -4.61 -16.51
N VAL A 55 -12.32 -5.84 -17.00
CA VAL A 55 -13.10 -6.29 -18.16
C VAL A 55 -13.78 -7.61 -17.85
N SER A 56 -14.86 -7.90 -18.57
CA SER A 56 -15.49 -9.22 -18.62
C SER A 56 -15.14 -9.92 -19.92
N VAL A 57 -15.00 -11.24 -19.86
CA VAL A 57 -14.81 -12.10 -21.04
C VAL A 57 -16.00 -13.04 -21.09
N ALA A 58 -16.77 -12.97 -22.16
CA ALA A 58 -17.83 -13.92 -22.39
C ALA A 58 -17.24 -15.34 -22.47
N PRO A 59 -17.90 -16.37 -21.91
CA PRO A 59 -17.49 -17.74 -22.14
C PRO A 59 -17.49 -18.02 -23.66
N PRO A 60 -16.59 -18.89 -24.15
CA PRO A 60 -16.66 -19.32 -25.54
C PRO A 60 -18.03 -19.97 -25.79
N GLY A 61 -18.72 -19.52 -26.84
CA GLY A 61 -19.95 -20.11 -27.36
C GLY A 61 -19.76 -20.52 -28.82
N ASP A 62 -20.61 -21.40 -29.32
CA ASP A 62 -20.40 -22.09 -30.61
C ASP A 62 -20.27 -21.16 -31.82
N ASP A 63 -20.81 -19.93 -31.76
CA ASP A 63 -20.77 -18.95 -32.86
C ASP A 63 -20.18 -17.57 -32.49
N VAL A 64 -19.62 -17.41 -31.28
CA VAL A 64 -19.01 -16.14 -30.85
C VAL A 64 -17.49 -16.32 -30.78
N PRO A 65 -16.69 -15.57 -31.58
CA PRO A 65 -15.25 -15.60 -31.44
C PRO A 65 -14.88 -15.36 -29.98
N ALA A 66 -14.01 -16.20 -29.41
CA ALA A 66 -13.59 -16.24 -28.01
C ALA A 66 -12.83 -14.98 -27.51
N HIS A 67 -13.05 -13.84 -28.15
CA HIS A 67 -12.30 -12.60 -28.03
C HIS A 67 -13.22 -11.39 -27.81
N ARG A 68 -14.52 -11.57 -27.55
CA ARG A 68 -15.41 -10.45 -27.24
C ARG A 68 -15.21 -10.00 -25.79
N TRP A 69 -14.43 -8.94 -25.62
CA TRP A 69 -14.23 -8.25 -24.35
C TRP A 69 -15.31 -7.19 -24.17
N SER A 70 -15.95 -7.20 -23.01
CA SER A 70 -16.84 -6.12 -22.56
C SER A 70 -16.26 -5.48 -21.29
N ARG A 71 -16.76 -4.29 -20.93
CA ARG A 71 -16.52 -3.73 -19.60
C ARG A 71 -17.09 -4.69 -18.54
N ALA A 72 -16.47 -4.74 -17.37
CA ALA A 72 -17.04 -5.45 -16.23
C ALA A 72 -18.43 -4.88 -15.90
N GLU A 73 -19.41 -5.76 -15.65
CA GLU A 73 -20.79 -5.34 -15.36
C GLU A 73 -20.87 -4.50 -14.08
N ASP A 74 -20.08 -4.88 -13.06
CA ASP A 74 -19.92 -4.13 -11.82
C ASP A 74 -18.54 -3.45 -11.78
N PRO A 75 -18.46 -2.11 -11.90
CA PRO A 75 -17.19 -1.38 -11.78
C PRO A 75 -16.76 -1.18 -10.32
N THR A 76 -17.57 -1.52 -9.32
CA THR A 76 -17.31 -1.23 -7.90
C THR A 76 -15.96 -1.77 -7.40
N PRO A 77 -15.53 -3.01 -7.72
CA PRO A 77 -14.23 -3.51 -7.31
C PRO A 77 -13.08 -2.69 -7.92
N LEU A 78 -13.22 -2.25 -9.17
CA LEU A 78 -12.23 -1.44 -9.87
C LEU A 78 -12.18 -0.01 -9.31
N ARG A 79 -13.33 0.62 -9.08
CA ARG A 79 -13.44 1.92 -8.38
C ARG A 79 -12.75 1.87 -7.02
N ARG A 80 -13.00 0.81 -6.25
CA ARG A 80 -12.35 0.60 -4.95
C ARG A 80 -10.84 0.45 -5.10
N LEU A 81 -10.35 -0.34 -6.06
CA LEU A 81 -8.91 -0.48 -6.30
C LEU A 81 -8.26 0.87 -6.68
N VAL A 82 -8.92 1.68 -7.53
CA VAL A 82 -8.47 3.03 -7.87
C VAL A 82 -8.36 3.90 -6.62
N GLY A 83 -9.42 3.98 -5.81
CA GLY A 83 -9.39 4.73 -4.55
C GLY A 83 -8.31 4.22 -3.58
N GLN A 84 -8.08 2.91 -3.54
CA GLN A 84 -7.02 2.32 -2.73
C GLN A 84 -5.61 2.65 -3.23
N ALA A 85 -5.40 2.72 -4.55
CA ALA A 85 -4.14 3.12 -5.17
C ALA A 85 -3.84 4.59 -4.89
N VAL A 86 -4.82 5.48 -5.12
CA VAL A 86 -4.72 6.91 -4.81
C VAL A 86 -4.41 7.12 -3.32
N ALA A 87 -5.10 6.42 -2.42
CA ALA A 87 -4.84 6.49 -0.98
C ALA A 87 -3.55 5.78 -0.54
N GLY A 88 -2.79 5.16 -1.46
CA GLY A 88 -1.56 4.44 -1.17
C GLY A 88 -1.73 3.16 -0.34
N THR A 89 -2.94 2.61 -0.25
CA THR A 89 -3.25 1.37 0.50
C THR A 89 -3.03 0.09 -0.32
N VAL A 90 -2.72 0.26 -1.61
CA VAL A 90 -2.19 -0.74 -2.53
C VAL A 90 -0.83 -0.26 -3.01
N ASP A 91 0.13 -1.19 -3.12
CA ASP A 91 1.54 -0.88 -3.42
C ASP A 91 1.92 -1.20 -4.86
N ALA A 92 1.15 -2.07 -5.52
CA ALA A 92 1.33 -2.40 -6.92
C ALA A 92 0.02 -2.79 -7.59
N ILE A 93 -0.06 -2.61 -8.90
CA ILE A 93 -1.15 -3.14 -9.73
C ILE A 93 -0.54 -4.03 -10.82
N ALA A 94 -0.97 -5.30 -10.83
CA ALA A 94 -0.65 -6.23 -11.89
C ALA A 94 -1.61 -6.05 -13.07
N LEU A 95 -1.02 -5.74 -14.23
CA LEU A 95 -1.69 -5.35 -15.47
C LEU A 95 -1.27 -6.32 -16.56
N THR A 96 -2.25 -6.98 -17.19
CA THR A 96 -1.97 -8.01 -18.19
C THR A 96 -2.34 -7.60 -19.61
N SER A 97 -3.11 -6.53 -19.77
CA SER A 97 -3.50 -5.99 -21.09
C SER A 97 -3.61 -4.46 -21.06
N GLY A 98 -3.28 -3.82 -22.18
CA GLY A 98 -3.54 -2.38 -22.38
C GLY A 98 -5.02 -2.01 -22.25
N ARG A 99 -5.93 -2.95 -22.54
CA ARG A 99 -7.38 -2.72 -22.35
C ARG A 99 -7.78 -2.62 -20.88
N GLU A 100 -7.18 -3.43 -20.01
CA GLU A 100 -7.42 -3.36 -18.57
C GLU A 100 -6.97 -2.01 -18.00
N ILE A 101 -5.85 -1.49 -18.51
CA ILE A 101 -5.35 -0.15 -18.19
C ILE A 101 -6.35 0.92 -18.64
N ALA A 102 -6.82 0.85 -19.90
CA ALA A 102 -7.78 1.81 -20.43
C ALA A 102 -9.09 1.84 -19.64
N GLU A 103 -9.64 0.68 -19.25
CA GLU A 103 -10.87 0.64 -18.44
C GLU A 103 -10.64 1.12 -17.01
N ALA A 104 -9.50 0.81 -16.39
CA ALA A 104 -9.15 1.34 -15.06
C ALA A 104 -9.10 2.88 -15.06
N LEU A 105 -8.49 3.46 -16.10
CA LEU A 105 -8.41 4.90 -16.29
C LEU A 105 -9.78 5.52 -16.59
N ALA A 106 -10.61 4.87 -17.42
CA ALA A 106 -11.96 5.35 -17.69
C ALA A 106 -12.86 5.33 -16.45
N VAL A 107 -12.73 4.29 -15.60
CA VAL A 107 -13.42 4.23 -14.31
C VAL A 107 -12.91 5.31 -13.36
N ALA A 108 -11.61 5.55 -13.32
CA ALA A 108 -11.04 6.64 -12.54
C ALA A 108 -11.54 8.01 -13.03
N ALA A 109 -11.56 8.25 -14.34
CA ALA A 109 -12.03 9.49 -14.96
C ALA A 109 -13.49 9.79 -14.62
N ALA A 110 -14.35 8.78 -14.59
CA ALA A 110 -15.77 8.93 -14.21
C ALA A 110 -15.96 9.48 -12.79
N ASP A 111 -14.99 9.25 -11.91
CA ASP A 111 -15.00 9.73 -10.52
C ASP A 111 -14.02 10.91 -10.30
N GLY A 112 -13.45 11.49 -11.37
CA GLY A 112 -12.48 12.59 -11.32
C GLY A 112 -11.09 12.19 -10.78
N LEU A 113 -10.77 10.90 -10.81
CA LEU A 113 -9.56 10.31 -10.22
C LEU A 113 -8.53 9.84 -11.26
N GLU A 114 -8.66 10.17 -12.54
CA GLU A 114 -7.70 9.74 -13.57
C GLU A 114 -6.29 10.27 -13.30
N GLU A 115 -6.12 11.58 -13.15
CA GLU A 115 -4.80 12.17 -12.85
C GLU A 115 -4.27 11.73 -11.47
N PRO A 116 -5.08 11.74 -10.39
CA PRO A 116 -4.66 11.16 -9.11
C PRO A 116 -4.19 9.69 -9.21
N LEU A 117 -4.81 8.87 -10.05
CA LEU A 117 -4.37 7.50 -10.27
C LEU A 117 -3.03 7.45 -11.02
N LEU A 118 -2.85 8.29 -12.04
CA LEU A 118 -1.58 8.39 -12.77
C LEU A 118 -0.45 8.87 -11.86
N ASP A 119 -0.69 9.88 -11.03
CA ASP A 119 0.26 10.36 -10.03
C ASP A 119 0.63 9.27 -9.04
N ALA A 120 -0.36 8.51 -8.55
CA ALA A 120 -0.10 7.35 -7.71
C ALA A 120 0.80 6.32 -8.40
N LEU A 121 0.56 6.03 -9.69
CA LEU A 121 1.38 5.11 -10.48
C LEU A 121 2.79 5.64 -10.80
N ARG A 122 3.01 6.96 -10.75
CA ARG A 122 4.31 7.60 -10.95
C ARG A 122 5.13 7.64 -9.66
N ASP A 123 4.49 7.79 -8.51
CA ASP A 123 5.16 7.99 -7.23
C ASP A 123 5.19 6.71 -6.37
N HIS A 124 4.01 6.23 -5.93
CA HIS A 124 3.92 5.29 -4.81
C HIS A 124 3.22 3.96 -5.12
N VAL A 125 2.79 3.71 -6.35
CA VAL A 125 2.17 2.44 -6.78
C VAL A 125 2.92 1.88 -7.98
N VAL A 126 3.46 0.67 -7.83
CA VAL A 126 4.20 0.01 -8.90
C VAL A 126 3.24 -0.56 -9.96
N ALA A 127 3.37 -0.09 -11.21
CA ALA A 127 2.69 -0.71 -12.35
C ALA A 127 3.47 -1.95 -12.82
N ALA A 128 2.94 -3.15 -12.56
CA ALA A 128 3.56 -4.41 -12.98
C ALA A 128 2.90 -4.92 -14.26
N CYS A 129 3.55 -4.71 -15.40
CA CYS A 129 3.03 -5.10 -16.71
C CYS A 129 3.58 -6.45 -17.15
N VAL A 130 2.72 -7.34 -17.64
CA VAL A 130 3.16 -8.68 -18.10
C VAL A 130 4.14 -8.63 -19.29
N GLY A 131 4.14 -7.55 -20.07
CA GLY A 131 5.07 -7.36 -21.18
C GLY A 131 4.92 -6.00 -21.88
N PRO A 132 5.72 -5.78 -22.95
CA PRO A 132 5.92 -4.45 -23.53
C PRO A 132 4.67 -3.89 -24.22
N GLY A 133 3.80 -4.75 -24.76
CA GLY A 133 2.52 -4.32 -25.33
C GLY A 133 1.60 -3.67 -24.30
N THR A 134 1.56 -4.22 -23.08
CA THR A 134 0.78 -3.67 -21.96
C THR A 134 1.44 -2.40 -21.42
N ALA A 135 2.76 -2.42 -21.25
CA ALA A 135 3.52 -1.27 -20.74
C ALA A 135 3.40 -0.02 -21.64
N ARG A 136 3.29 -0.21 -22.97
CA ARG A 136 3.10 0.89 -23.93
C ARG A 136 1.88 1.77 -23.62
N ALA A 137 0.81 1.21 -23.04
CA ALA A 137 -0.38 1.98 -22.66
C ALA A 137 -0.11 2.99 -21.52
N LEU A 138 0.96 2.80 -20.75
CA LEU A 138 1.38 3.66 -19.64
C LEU A 138 2.59 4.55 -20.00
N ALA A 139 3.42 4.13 -20.96
CA ALA A 139 4.63 4.83 -21.35
C ALA A 139 4.38 6.29 -21.76
N GLY A 140 3.36 6.54 -22.60
CA GLY A 140 2.98 7.90 -23.04
C GLY A 140 2.42 8.79 -21.92
N ARG A 141 2.20 8.24 -20.72
CA ARG A 141 1.67 8.94 -19.54
C ARG A 141 2.74 9.12 -18.45
N GLY A 142 4.00 8.83 -18.75
CA GLY A 142 5.12 9.00 -17.81
C GLY A 142 5.16 7.98 -16.67
N VAL A 143 4.40 6.88 -16.76
CA VAL A 143 4.37 5.84 -15.72
C VAL A 143 5.43 4.77 -16.02
N ALA A 144 6.40 4.63 -15.12
CA ALA A 144 7.38 3.55 -15.17
C ALA A 144 6.72 2.20 -14.86
N THR A 145 7.20 1.12 -15.49
CA THR A 145 6.63 -0.23 -15.30
C THR A 145 7.68 -1.26 -14.96
N VAL A 146 7.32 -2.20 -14.09
CA VAL A 146 8.08 -3.43 -13.86
C VAL A 146 7.59 -4.47 -14.85
N GLN A 147 8.52 -5.11 -15.55
CA GLN A 147 8.22 -6.12 -16.55
C GLN A 147 9.12 -7.33 -16.34
N PRO A 148 8.61 -8.56 -16.54
CA PRO A 148 9.42 -9.76 -16.53
C PRO A 148 10.15 -9.97 -17.87
N ASP A 149 11.27 -10.71 -17.85
CA ASP A 149 11.99 -11.10 -19.08
C ASP A 149 11.16 -11.93 -20.05
N ARG A 150 10.14 -12.63 -19.52
CA ARG A 150 9.17 -13.40 -20.32
C ARG A 150 7.75 -13.06 -19.89
N ALA A 151 6.87 -12.86 -20.87
CA ALA A 151 5.45 -12.55 -20.65
C ALA A 151 4.64 -13.73 -20.10
N ARG A 152 4.90 -14.10 -18.84
CA ARG A 152 4.24 -15.18 -18.09
C ARG A 152 3.89 -14.71 -16.68
N LEU A 153 2.74 -15.12 -16.16
CA LEU A 153 2.26 -14.71 -14.82
C LEU A 153 3.28 -15.02 -13.71
N GLY A 154 3.86 -16.22 -13.70
CA GLY A 154 4.87 -16.58 -12.70
C GLY A 154 6.16 -15.75 -12.82
N ALA A 155 6.53 -15.32 -14.02
CA ALA A 155 7.68 -14.43 -14.21
C ALA A 155 7.36 -13.00 -13.76
N LEU A 156 6.15 -12.51 -14.03
CA LEU A 156 5.67 -11.21 -13.54
C LEU A 156 5.73 -11.14 -12.01
N VAL A 157 5.23 -12.18 -11.33
CA VAL A 157 5.24 -12.25 -9.86
C VAL A 157 6.67 -12.24 -9.30
N ARG A 158 7.62 -12.93 -9.94
CA ARG A 158 9.03 -12.90 -9.53
C ARG A 158 9.67 -11.53 -9.75
N ALA A 159 9.42 -10.91 -10.90
CA ALA A 159 9.91 -9.56 -11.19
C ALA A 159 9.37 -8.55 -10.16
N LEU A 160 8.07 -8.64 -9.84
CA LEU A 160 7.47 -7.80 -8.82
C LEU A 160 8.04 -8.09 -7.42
N ALA A 161 8.26 -9.35 -7.05
CA ALA A 161 8.84 -9.72 -5.76
C ALA A 161 10.28 -9.24 -5.58
N ALA A 162 11.06 -9.13 -6.66
CA ALA A 162 12.42 -8.61 -6.62
C ALA A 162 12.46 -7.07 -6.52
N ASP A 163 11.52 -6.39 -7.17
CA ASP A 163 11.54 -4.93 -7.33
C ASP A 163 10.73 -4.18 -6.26
N LEU A 164 9.54 -4.71 -5.89
CA LEU A 164 8.58 -4.01 -5.03
C LEU A 164 9.16 -3.62 -3.66
N PRO A 165 9.87 -4.50 -2.92
CA PRO A 165 10.42 -4.13 -1.62
C PRO A 165 11.43 -2.97 -1.73
N GLY A 166 12.29 -2.98 -2.76
CA GLY A 166 13.27 -1.92 -2.97
C GLY A 166 12.64 -0.55 -3.28
N ARG A 167 11.47 -0.53 -3.94
CA ARG A 167 10.77 0.72 -4.27
C ARG A 167 9.86 1.23 -3.16
N ARG A 168 9.25 0.32 -2.39
CA ARG A 168 8.14 0.63 -1.49
C ARG A 168 8.50 0.57 -0.02
N SER A 169 9.54 -0.18 0.35
CA SER A 169 9.99 -0.21 1.74
C SER A 169 10.68 1.09 2.11
N ARG A 170 10.43 1.58 3.33
CA ARG A 170 11.22 2.66 3.94
C ARG A 170 11.76 2.21 5.28
N TRP A 171 13.07 2.34 5.46
CA TRP A 171 13.77 1.97 6.68
C TRP A 171 13.99 3.20 7.56
N LEU A 172 13.61 3.08 8.83
CA LEU A 172 13.78 4.12 9.85
C LEU A 172 14.45 3.51 11.08
N SER A 173 15.37 4.27 11.69
CA SER A 173 15.87 3.95 13.02
C SER A 173 15.08 4.76 14.04
N VAL A 174 14.38 4.08 14.95
CA VAL A 174 13.54 4.72 15.98
C VAL A 174 13.92 4.14 17.33
N ARG A 175 14.50 4.96 18.22
CA ARG A 175 15.03 4.54 19.53
C ARG A 175 15.91 3.27 19.48
N GLY A 176 16.79 3.20 18.48
CA GLY A 176 17.70 2.07 18.27
C GLY A 176 17.03 0.79 17.74
N ALA A 177 15.74 0.83 17.40
CA ALA A 177 15.06 -0.24 16.68
C ALA A 177 15.02 0.07 15.18
N GLU A 178 15.23 -0.95 14.36
CA GLU A 178 15.00 -0.85 12.92
C GLU A 178 13.53 -1.12 12.61
N LEU A 179 12.91 -0.13 11.97
CA LEU A 179 11.53 -0.18 11.53
C LEU A 179 11.51 -0.11 9.99
N GLU A 180 11.11 -1.21 9.36
CA GLU A 180 10.81 -1.23 7.93
C GLU A 180 9.32 -0.97 7.73
N LEU A 181 8.96 0.16 7.15
CA LEU A 181 7.61 0.42 6.67
C LEU A 181 7.40 -0.30 5.36
N ARG A 182 6.38 -1.15 5.28
CA ARG A 182 5.91 -1.75 4.03
C ARG A 182 4.54 -1.16 3.67
N GLY A 183 3.79 -1.88 2.84
CA GLY A 183 2.45 -1.50 2.42
C GLY A 183 1.44 -1.39 3.57
N HIS A 184 1.03 -2.53 4.10
CA HIS A 184 0.01 -2.63 5.15
C HIS A 184 0.56 -3.27 6.44
N ALA A 185 1.87 -3.40 6.55
CA ALA A 185 2.56 -3.92 7.71
C ALA A 185 3.87 -3.18 7.95
N VAL A 186 4.41 -3.33 9.15
CA VAL A 186 5.78 -2.94 9.48
C VAL A 186 6.59 -4.18 9.82
N VAL A 187 7.87 -4.21 9.50
CA VAL A 187 8.81 -5.16 10.08
C VAL A 187 9.54 -4.44 11.21
N LEU A 188 9.43 -4.97 12.43
CA LEU A 188 10.06 -4.42 13.63
C LEU A 188 10.76 -5.55 14.37
N ASP A 189 12.05 -5.38 14.64
CA ASP A 189 12.90 -6.41 15.29
C ASP A 189 12.85 -7.78 14.57
N GLY A 190 12.73 -7.74 13.23
CA GLY A 190 12.61 -8.91 12.35
C GLY A 190 11.22 -9.56 12.28
N GLY A 191 10.22 -9.04 13.01
CA GLY A 191 8.85 -9.55 13.01
C GLY A 191 7.90 -8.70 12.17
N LEU A 192 7.12 -9.33 11.29
CA LEU A 192 6.07 -8.64 10.52
C LEU A 192 4.84 -8.36 11.41
N ARG A 193 4.42 -7.09 11.46
CA ARG A 193 3.25 -6.63 12.24
C ARG A 193 2.25 -5.95 11.31
N PRO A 194 1.08 -6.57 11.05
CA PRO A 194 0.02 -5.94 10.26
C PRO A 194 -0.50 -4.67 10.94
N ILE A 195 -0.69 -3.60 10.16
CA ILE A 195 -1.20 -2.32 10.64
C ILE A 195 -2.45 -1.96 9.83
N ALA A 196 -3.53 -1.60 10.52
CA ALA A 196 -4.78 -1.20 9.87
C ALA A 196 -4.61 0.08 9.02
N PRO A 197 -5.47 0.33 8.01
CA PRO A 197 -5.29 1.42 7.05
C PRO A 197 -5.11 2.82 7.67
N ALA A 198 -5.99 3.21 8.60
CA ALA A 198 -5.90 4.53 9.25
C ALA A 198 -4.60 4.70 10.07
N PRO A 199 -4.24 3.78 10.99
CA PRO A 199 -2.94 3.79 11.65
C PRO A 199 -1.74 3.79 10.69
N MET A 200 -1.80 3.05 9.58
CA MET A 200 -0.72 3.01 8.60
C MET A 200 -0.57 4.35 7.86
N ALA A 201 -1.68 5.01 7.52
CA ALA A 201 -1.66 6.33 6.92
C ALA A 201 -1.02 7.37 7.86
N MET A 202 -1.33 7.29 9.17
CA MET A 202 -0.64 8.12 10.17
C MET A 202 0.85 7.83 10.22
N LEU A 203 1.24 6.56 10.27
CA LEU A 203 2.65 6.17 10.32
C LEU A 203 3.42 6.70 9.11
N ARG A 204 2.85 6.59 7.91
CA ARG A 204 3.44 7.15 6.68
C ARG A 204 3.53 8.67 6.73
N ALA A 205 2.50 9.35 7.23
CA ALA A 205 2.51 10.81 7.38
C ALA A 205 3.64 11.26 8.32
N LEU A 206 3.85 10.56 9.45
CA LEU A 206 4.95 10.81 10.38
C LEU A 206 6.33 10.44 9.79
N ALA A 207 6.37 9.39 8.97
CA ALA A 207 7.60 8.92 8.33
C ALA A 207 8.06 9.78 7.14
N ARG A 208 7.24 10.71 6.65
CA ARG A 208 7.65 11.68 5.61
C ARG A 208 8.80 12.57 6.11
N ARG A 209 8.70 13.03 7.36
CA ARG A 209 9.73 13.81 8.07
C ARG A 209 10.01 13.19 9.44
N PRO A 210 10.78 12.09 9.50
CA PRO A 210 11.04 11.38 10.75
C PRO A 210 11.61 12.33 11.82
N GLY A 211 11.09 12.26 13.04
CA GLY A 211 11.51 13.13 14.16
C GLY A 211 10.80 14.49 14.22
N HIS A 212 10.22 14.96 13.12
CA HIS A 212 9.45 16.20 13.11
C HIS A 212 8.06 16.02 13.72
N VAL A 213 7.55 17.09 14.34
CA VAL A 213 6.20 17.12 14.90
C VAL A 213 5.21 17.40 13.78
N VAL A 214 4.29 16.47 13.56
CA VAL A 214 3.16 16.64 12.63
C VAL A 214 1.92 17.01 13.43
N SER A 215 1.22 18.04 12.98
CA SER A 215 0.03 18.54 13.65
C SER A 215 -1.16 17.58 13.54
N ARG A 216 -2.13 17.70 14.45
CA ARG A 216 -3.39 16.92 14.38
C ARG A 216 -4.17 17.20 13.09
N ALA A 217 -4.17 18.44 12.63
CA ALA A 217 -4.87 18.84 11.41
C ALA A 217 -4.26 18.16 10.17
N GLU A 218 -2.94 18.17 10.04
CA GLU A 218 -2.23 17.47 8.96
C GLU A 218 -2.45 15.96 9.00
N LEU A 219 -2.41 15.36 10.20
CA LEU A 219 -2.65 13.93 10.37
C LEU A 219 -4.10 13.54 10.06
N CYS A 220 -5.06 14.40 10.39
CA CYS A 220 -6.46 14.20 10.04
C CYS A 220 -6.66 14.20 8.52
N GLY A 221 -5.98 15.11 7.80
CA GLY A 221 -5.98 15.15 6.35
C GLY A 221 -5.42 13.88 5.69
N ALA A 222 -4.60 13.10 6.39
CA ALA A 222 -4.02 11.86 5.88
C ALA A 222 -4.90 10.61 6.09
N LEU A 223 -6.00 10.68 6.86
CA LEU A 223 -6.80 9.50 7.19
C LEU A 223 -7.66 9.02 5.98
N PRO A 224 -7.67 7.70 5.66
CA PRO A 224 -8.49 7.16 4.57
C PRO A 224 -9.99 7.24 4.86
N GLY A 225 -10.81 7.44 3.83
CA GLY A 225 -12.28 7.26 3.92
C GLY A 225 -13.08 8.48 4.37
N ARG A 226 -12.53 9.69 4.26
CA ARG A 226 -13.37 10.90 4.32
C ARG A 226 -14.33 10.93 3.12
N PRO A 227 -15.65 11.10 3.33
CA PRO A 227 -16.52 11.59 2.27
C PRO A 227 -16.13 13.06 2.05
N GLY A 228 -15.31 13.33 1.03
CA GLY A 228 -14.78 14.67 0.76
C GLY A 228 -13.45 14.75 0.02
N GLY A 229 -13.11 13.75 -0.81
CA GLY A 229 -12.00 13.84 -1.76
C GLY A 229 -12.31 14.64 -3.03
N GLY A 230 -13.37 15.46 -3.01
CA GLY A 230 -13.65 16.52 -3.98
C GLY A 230 -13.48 17.89 -3.30
N PRO A 231 -13.49 19.01 -4.06
CA PRO A 231 -13.28 20.34 -3.50
C PRO A 231 -14.20 20.56 -2.29
N ALA A 232 -13.60 21.05 -1.21
CA ALA A 232 -14.15 21.10 0.14
C ALA A 232 -15.58 21.69 0.21
N THR A 233 -16.59 20.82 0.26
CA THR A 233 -17.96 21.21 0.62
C THR A 233 -18.48 20.28 1.71
N GLY A 234 -18.13 20.58 2.96
CA GLY A 234 -18.64 19.90 4.15
C GLY A 234 -17.69 20.08 5.33
N ALA A 235 -17.90 21.12 6.12
CA ALA A 235 -17.10 21.41 7.30
C ALA A 235 -17.17 20.24 8.31
N ALA A 236 -16.09 19.47 8.40
CA ALA A 236 -15.93 18.47 9.44
C ALA A 236 -15.99 19.14 10.82
N ARG A 237 -16.66 18.51 11.79
CA ARG A 237 -16.68 19.02 13.16
C ARG A 237 -15.27 18.87 13.76
N PRO A 238 -14.64 19.95 14.25
CA PRO A 238 -13.26 19.92 14.76
C PRO A 238 -12.98 18.83 15.81
N GLY A 239 -13.96 18.53 16.68
CA GLY A 239 -13.81 17.50 17.72
C GLY A 239 -13.87 16.05 17.24
N ALA A 240 -14.58 15.76 16.13
CA ALA A 240 -14.62 14.40 15.58
C ALA A 240 -13.29 14.02 14.90
N ASP A 241 -12.67 15.02 14.26
CA ASP A 241 -11.38 14.89 13.59
C ASP A 241 -10.24 14.63 14.58
N GLU A 242 -10.22 15.36 15.70
CA GLU A 242 -9.24 15.16 16.76
C GLU A 242 -9.39 13.77 17.39
N HIS A 243 -10.61 13.34 17.70
CA HIS A 243 -10.85 12.01 18.23
C HIS A 243 -10.43 10.89 17.24
N ALA A 244 -10.67 11.08 15.94
CA ALA A 244 -10.24 10.12 14.92
C ALA A 244 -8.71 9.96 14.88
N VAL A 245 -7.98 11.07 14.95
CA VAL A 245 -6.51 11.10 15.03
C VAL A 245 -6.04 10.38 16.29
N GLU A 246 -6.61 10.70 17.45
CA GLU A 246 -6.26 10.07 18.73
C GLU A 246 -6.49 8.55 18.72
N MET A 247 -7.64 8.11 18.22
CA MET A 247 -7.97 6.69 18.11
C MET A 247 -7.05 5.97 17.13
N ALA A 248 -6.67 6.62 16.02
CA ALA A 248 -5.73 6.05 15.06
C ALA A 248 -4.30 5.97 15.63
N VAL A 249 -3.83 6.96 16.42
CA VAL A 249 -2.55 6.87 17.15
C VAL A 249 -2.57 5.76 18.20
N ALA A 250 -3.65 5.66 18.97
CA ALA A 250 -3.79 4.61 19.98
C ALA A 250 -3.72 3.20 19.34
N ARG A 251 -4.41 3.03 18.21
CA ARG A 251 -4.34 1.78 17.42
C ARG A 251 -2.97 1.56 16.80
N LEU A 252 -2.29 2.61 16.33
CA LEU A 252 -0.92 2.52 15.80
C LEU A 252 0.05 2.03 16.88
N ARG A 253 0.06 2.66 18.05
CA ARG A 253 0.90 2.25 19.19
C ARG A 253 0.67 0.79 19.58
N ARG A 254 -0.60 0.37 19.62
CA ARG A 254 -0.97 -1.03 19.88
C ARG A 254 -0.44 -1.98 18.80
N GLY A 255 -0.61 -1.63 17.52
CA GLY A 255 -0.17 -2.45 16.39
C GLY A 255 1.36 -2.59 16.30
N LEU A 256 2.09 -1.52 16.64
CA LEU A 256 3.55 -1.55 16.72
C LEU A 256 4.05 -2.46 17.86
N GLY A 257 3.29 -2.57 18.96
CA GLY A 257 3.62 -3.47 20.07
C GLY A 257 4.88 -3.09 20.86
N ARG A 258 5.47 -1.93 20.59
CA ARG A 258 6.64 -1.40 21.29
C ARG A 258 6.36 0.05 21.72
N PRO A 259 6.42 0.37 23.02
CA PRO A 259 6.15 1.71 23.50
C PRO A 259 7.24 2.69 23.05
N GLY A 260 6.87 3.97 22.96
CA GLY A 260 7.83 5.04 22.67
C GLY A 260 8.26 5.17 21.21
N ILE A 261 7.71 4.42 20.25
CA ILE A 261 7.97 4.65 18.81
C ILE A 261 7.28 5.93 18.31
N VAL A 262 6.05 6.18 18.78
CA VAL A 262 5.26 7.37 18.44
C VAL A 262 5.05 8.20 19.70
N GLU A 263 5.61 9.41 19.71
CA GLU A 263 5.55 10.35 20.82
C GLU A 263 4.43 11.37 20.64
N THR A 264 3.79 11.75 21.73
CA THR A 264 2.87 12.89 21.76
C THR A 264 3.65 14.13 22.17
N VAL A 265 3.57 15.19 21.36
CA VAL A 265 4.08 16.52 21.73
C VAL A 265 2.90 17.36 22.15
N VAL A 266 2.85 17.65 23.46
CA VAL A 266 1.72 18.34 24.11
C VAL A 266 1.35 19.61 23.36
N LYS A 267 0.05 19.77 23.07
CA LYS A 267 -0.55 20.90 22.31
C LYS A 267 -0.04 21.10 20.87
N ARG A 268 0.89 20.27 20.36
CA ARG A 268 1.47 20.43 19.02
C ARG A 268 1.10 19.30 18.06
N GLY A 269 1.13 18.04 18.52
CA GLY A 269 0.81 16.91 17.67
C GLY A 269 1.60 15.65 18.03
N TYR A 270 2.07 14.93 17.02
CA TYR A 270 2.76 13.65 17.17
C TYR A 270 4.03 13.58 16.34
N ARG A 271 5.00 12.75 16.75
CA ARG A 271 6.24 12.50 16.01
C ARG A 271 6.71 11.06 16.17
N LEU A 272 7.60 10.61 15.29
CA LEU A 272 8.41 9.41 15.54
C LEU A 272 9.56 9.73 16.50
N ALA A 273 9.88 8.80 17.39
CA ALA A 273 10.94 8.94 18.39
C ALA A 273 12.34 8.66 17.81
N CYS A 274 12.72 9.48 16.85
CA CYS A 274 14.01 9.46 16.19
C CYS A 274 14.50 10.90 16.05
N ASP A 275 15.82 11.08 15.98
CA ASP A 275 16.37 12.42 15.75
C ASP A 275 15.94 12.92 14.36
N PRO A 276 15.50 14.19 14.25
CA PRO A 276 15.17 14.77 12.95
C PRO A 276 16.42 14.75 12.07
N ARG A 277 16.29 14.26 10.84
CA ARG A 277 17.41 14.24 9.89
C ARG A 277 17.81 15.70 9.56
N PRO A 278 19.11 16.05 9.51
CA PRO A 278 19.56 17.43 9.37
C PRO A 278 19.19 18.20 8.08
N ASP A 279 18.47 17.61 7.11
CA ASP A 279 18.38 18.14 5.74
C ASP A 279 16.97 18.51 5.22
N ASP A 280 16.00 18.79 6.09
CA ASP A 280 14.71 19.39 5.65
C ASP A 280 14.68 20.89 5.96
N PRO A 281 14.50 21.79 4.95
CA PRO A 281 14.33 23.21 5.22
C PRO A 281 13.03 23.48 6.01
N PRO A 282 12.97 24.60 6.75
CA PRO A 282 11.85 24.94 7.64
C PRO A 282 10.50 25.03 6.93
#